data_AF-A0A963EPJ0-F1
#
_entry.id   AF-A0A963EPJ0-F1
#
_cell.length_a   1.000
_cell.length_b   1.000
_cell.length_c   1.000
_cell.angle_alpha   90.00
_cell.angle_beta   90.00
_cell.angle_gamma   90.00
#
_symmetry.space_group_name_H-M   'P 1'
#
loop_
_entity.id
_entity.type
_entity.pdbx_description
1 polymer ?
#
loop_
_entity_poly.entity_id
_entity_poly.type
_entity_poly.pdbx_seq_one_letter_code
_entity_poly.pdbx_strand_id
1 'polypeptide(L)' 'MNDDEPLSPCISVCLLDEQDICVGCFRSAAEVTDWFMASAEEKREILRRTEERRQAARAR' A
#
# COMPACT_ATOMS: atom_id res chain seq x y z
N MET A 1 -18.04 -13.76 -8.19
CA MET A 1 -16.99 -13.23 -7.29
C MET A 1 -16.04 -12.49 -8.20
N ASN A 2 -15.78 -11.20 -7.96
CA ASN A 2 -14.89 -10.44 -8.82
C ASN A 2 -13.45 -10.75 -8.40
N ASP A 3 -12.85 -11.74 -9.06
CA ASP A 3 -11.45 -12.16 -8.92
C ASP A 3 -10.43 -11.08 -9.36
N ASP A 4 -10.89 -9.92 -9.84
CA ASP A 4 -10.05 -8.85 -10.39
C ASP A 4 -9.78 -7.69 -9.40
N GLU A 5 -10.26 -7.79 -8.16
CA GLU A 5 -9.94 -6.79 -7.15
C GLU A 5 -8.57 -7.07 -6.50
N PRO A 6 -7.59 -6.16 -6.65
CA PRO A 6 -6.27 -6.33 -6.04
C PRO A 6 -6.38 -6.49 -4.52
N LEU A 7 -5.76 -7.55 -4.00
CA LEU A 7 -5.70 -7.83 -2.57
C LEU A 7 -4.90 -6.75 -1.83
N SER A 8 -5.34 -6.43 -0.61
CA SER A 8 -4.61 -5.49 0.24
C SER A 8 -3.23 -6.08 0.59
N PRO A 9 -2.13 -5.33 0.42
CA PRO A 9 -0.79 -5.77 0.78
C PRO A 9 -0.53 -5.65 2.30
N CYS A 10 -1.59 -5.45 3.09
CA CYS A 10 -1.51 -5.30 4.53
C CYS A 10 -1.13 -6.63 5.17
N ILE A 11 -0.01 -6.64 5.90
CA ILE A 11 0.47 -7.81 6.65
C ILE A 11 -0.03 -7.81 8.11
N SER A 12 -1.12 -7.08 8.40
CA SER A 12 -1.64 -6.86 9.76
C SER A 12 -0.62 -6.23 10.73
N VAL A 13 0.40 -5.57 10.20
CA VAL A 13 1.36 -4.76 10.96
C VAL A 13 1.13 -3.31 10.56
N CYS A 14 0.70 -2.49 11.53
CA CYS A 14 0.53 -1.05 11.35
C CYS A 14 1.61 -0.33 12.15
N LEU A 15 2.70 0.04 11.48
CA LEU A 15 3.79 0.80 12.07
C LEU A 15 4.16 1.91 11.08
N LEU A 16 3.69 3.13 11.34
CA LEU A 16 3.95 4.30 10.50
C LEU A 16 5.28 4.95 10.90
N ASP A 17 6.06 5.39 9.91
CA ASP A 17 7.25 6.22 10.13
C ASP A 17 6.87 7.71 10.27
N GLU A 18 7.89 8.56 10.38
CA GLU A 18 7.78 10.03 10.49
C GLU A 18 7.12 10.69 9.26
N GLN A 19 7.05 9.98 8.12
CA GLN A 19 6.40 10.43 6.88
C GLN A 19 5.03 9.78 6.65
N ASP A 20 4.43 9.23 7.71
CA ASP A 20 3.14 8.50 7.64
C ASP A 20 3.18 7.31 6.67
N ILE A 21 4.35 6.70 6.44
CA ILE A 21 4.49 5.49 5.63
C ILE A 21 4.59 4.28 6.54
N CYS A 22 3.73 3.29 6.30
CA CYS A 22 3.77 2.04 7.05
C CYS A 22 5.05 1.27 6.69
N VAL A 23 5.92 0.99 7.63
CA VAL A 23 7.17 0.23 7.38
C VAL A 23 6.93 -1.25 7.10
N GLY A 24 5.73 -1.76 7.40
CA GLY A 24 5.33 -3.14 7.12
C GLY A 24 4.82 -3.33 5.69
N CYS A 25 3.82 -2.54 5.31
CA CYS A 25 3.18 -2.63 3.99
C CYS A 25 3.62 -1.55 3.00
N PHE A 26 4.47 -0.59 3.38
CA PHE A 26 5.01 0.51 2.56
C PHE A 26 3.99 1.49 1.96
N ARG A 27 2.75 1.44 2.47
CA ARG A 27 1.66 2.34 2.10
C ARG A 27 1.63 3.56 3.01
N SER A 28 1.24 4.70 2.47
CA SER A 28 0.95 5.87 3.31
C SER A 28 -0.36 5.71 4.06
N ALA A 29 -0.50 6.38 5.20
CA ALA A 29 -1.77 6.43 5.93
C ALA A 29 -2.93 6.94 5.06
N ALA A 30 -2.66 7.91 4.17
CA ALA A 30 -3.62 8.38 3.18
C ALA A 30 -4.04 7.27 2.22
N GLU A 31 -3.09 6.54 1.63
CA GLU A 31 -3.37 5.41 0.72
C GLU A 31 -4.13 4.26 1.41
N VAL A 32 -3.93 4.05 2.72
CA VAL A 32 -4.68 3.06 3.50
C VAL A 32 -6.13 3.50 3.69
N THR A 33 -6.34 4.80 3.92
CA THR A 33 -7.68 5.39 4.08
C THR A 33 -8.43 5.41 2.74
N ASP A 34 -7.76 5.86 1.68
CA ASP A 34 -8.30 5.87 0.32
C ASP A 34 -8.56 4.47 -0.22
N TRP A 35 -7.84 3.42 0.21
CA TRP A 35 -8.02 2.06 -0.29
C TRP A 35 -9.46 1.55 -0.26
N PHE A 36 -10.22 1.91 0.78
CA PHE A 36 -11.61 1.50 0.93
C PHE A 36 -12.54 2.20 -0.06
N MET A 37 -12.15 3.39 -0.54
CA MET A 37 -12.90 4.20 -1.50
C MET A 37 -12.33 4.10 -2.93
N ALA A 38 -11.11 3.60 -3.07
CA ALA A 38 -10.37 3.49 -4.32
C ALA A 38 -10.95 2.43 -5.25
N SER A 39 -10.96 2.76 -6.54
CA SER A 39 -11.33 1.87 -7.64
C SER A 39 -10.26 0.80 -7.85
N ALA A 40 -10.58 -0.31 -8.53
CA ALA A 40 -9.61 -1.37 -8.81
C ALA A 40 -8.34 -0.87 -9.53
N GLU A 41 -8.47 0.11 -10.42
CA GLU A 41 -7.33 0.77 -11.09
C GLU A 41 -6.47 1.58 -10.11
N GLU A 42 -7.09 2.40 -9.26
CA GLU A 42 -6.39 3.17 -8.22
C GLU A 42 -5.69 2.25 -7.23
N LYS A 43 -6.34 1.16 -6.82
CA LYS A 43 -5.75 0.13 -5.98
C LYS A 43 -4.48 -0.46 -6.62
N ARG A 44 -4.48 -0.75 -7.92
CA ARG A 44 -3.30 -1.23 -8.65
C ARG A 44 -2.17 -0.20 -8.66
N GLU A 45 -2.49 1.06 -8.90
CA GLU A 45 -1.48 2.13 -8.90
C GLU A 45 -0.88 2.33 -7.50
N ILE A 46 -1.70 2.27 -6.45
CA ILE A 46 -1.21 2.32 -5.07
C ILE A 46 -0.27 1.13 -4.80
N LEU A 47 -0.64 -0.09 -5.20
CA LEU A 47 0.22 -1.27 -5.09
C LEU A 47 1.55 -1.07 -5.82
N ARG A 48 1.53 -0.49 -7.01
CA ARG A 48 2.73 -0.19 -7.81
C ARG A 48 3.68 0.75 -7.05
N ARG A 49 3.17 1.87 -6.53
CA ARG A 49 3.94 2.84 -5.73
C ARG A 49 4.48 2.25 -4.43
N THR A 50 3.66 1.43 -3.79
CA THR A 50 4.01 0.72 -2.56
C THR A 50 5.18 -0.23 -2.79
N GLU A 51 5.12 -1.00 -3.87
CA GLU A 51 6.20 -1.91 -4.26
C GLU A 51 7.48 -1.13 -4.62
N GLU A 52 7.38 -0.02 -5.36
CA GLU A 52 8.52 0.86 -5.64
C GLU A 52 9.19 1.36 -4.33
N ARG A 53 8.40 1.83 -3.36
CA ARG A 53 8.90 2.25 -2.03
C ARG A 53 9.54 1.09 -1.28
N ARG A 54 8.93 -0.09 -1.32
CA ARG A 54 9.46 -1.31 -0.69
C ARG A 54 10.81 -1.70 -1.27
N GLN A 55 10.95 -1.67 -2.59
CA GLN A 55 12.22 -1.96 -3.27
C GLN A 55 13.27 -0.90 -2.93
N ALA A 56 12.90 0.38 -2.92
CA ALA A 56 13.80 1.46 -2.53
C ALA A 56 14.29 1.33 -1.07
N ALA A 57 13.40 0.91 -0.16
CA ALA A 57 13.76 0.64 1.23
C ALA A 57 14.62 -0.63 1.40
N ARG A 58 14.40 -1.66 0.57
CA ARG A 58 15.18 -2.91 0.55
C ARG A 58 16.54 -2.77 -0.11
N ALA A 59 16.70 -1.80 -1.02
CA ALA A 59 17.96 -1.51 -1.70
C ALA A 59 18.95 -0.66 -0.85
N ARG A 60 18.56 -0.28 0.37
CA ARG A 60 19.41 0.36 1.39
C ARG A 60 19.97 -0.69 2.35
#